data_AF-A0A937WUK9-F1
#
_entry.id   AF-A0A937WUK9-F1
#
_cell.length_a   1.000
_cell.length_b   1.000
_cell.length_c   1.000
_cell.angle_alpha   90.00
_cell.angle_beta   90.00
_cell.angle_gamma   90.00
#
_symmetry.space_group_name_H-M   'P 1'
#
loop_
_entity.id
_entity.type
_entity.pdbx_description
1 polymer ?
#
loop_
_entity_poly.entity_id
_entity_poly.type
_entity_poly.pdbx_seq_one_letter_code
_entity_poly.pdbx_strand_id
1 'polypeptide(L)'
;MADDKEDKDLRRVQFDILPEQVKRFNQLISFCELRTRKDLFDNAMTLFEWAVEEVRKGKCIASYDREADRVEIVKLQALEKAAWRAKNLTEIKLVDTSTASKS
;
A
#
# COMPACT_ATOMS: atom_id res chain seq x y z
N MET A 1 -26.04 -30.51 0.43
CA MET A 1 -24.81 -29.72 0.59
C MET A 1 -24.91 -28.58 -0.39
N ALA A 2 -25.46 -27.45 0.05
CA ALA A 2 -25.64 -26.26 -0.76
C ALA A 2 -24.44 -25.33 -0.53
N ASP A 3 -23.93 -24.85 -1.65
CA ASP A 3 -22.75 -24.02 -1.86
C ASP A 3 -22.89 -22.70 -1.07
N ASP A 4 -22.14 -22.57 0.03
CA ASP A 4 -22.08 -21.36 0.85
C ASP A 4 -21.16 -20.36 0.16
N LYS A 5 -21.69 -19.67 -0.86
CA LYS A 5 -20.99 -18.57 -1.51
C LYS A 5 -21.07 -17.36 -0.59
N GLU A 6 -20.01 -17.13 0.19
CA GLU A 6 -19.75 -15.82 0.78
C GLU A 6 -19.85 -14.75 -0.31
N ASP A 7 -20.91 -13.95 -0.28
CA ASP A 7 -21.10 -12.81 -1.16
C ASP A 7 -20.14 -11.70 -0.70
N LYS A 8 -18.91 -11.73 -1.19
CA LYS A 8 -17.94 -10.66 -0.95
C LYS A 8 -18.47 -9.39 -1.64
N ASP A 9 -18.84 -8.37 -0.86
CA ASP A 9 -19.25 -7.05 -1.36
C ASP A 9 -18.11 -6.37 -2.14
N LEU A 10 -18.00 -6.71 -3.42
CA LEU A 10 -16.97 -6.21 -4.32
C LEU A 10 -17.34 -4.82 -4.81
N ARG A 11 -16.54 -3.83 -4.43
CA ARG A 11 -16.69 -2.44 -4.89
C ARG A 11 -15.78 -2.17 -6.09
N ARG A 12 -16.34 -1.58 -7.15
CA ARG A 12 -15.58 -1.15 -8.33
C ARG A 12 -15.01 0.25 -8.10
N VAL A 13 -13.70 0.39 -8.29
CA VAL A 13 -12.99 1.68 -8.31
C VAL A 13 -12.54 1.97 -9.74
N GLN A 14 -12.80 3.19 -10.21
CA GLN A 14 -12.38 3.66 -11.53
C GLN A 14 -11.46 4.88 -11.34
N PHE A 15 -10.37 4.92 -12.10
CA PHE A 15 -9.41 6.03 -12.08
C PHE A 15 -9.29 6.61 -13.48
N ASP A 16 -9.38 7.93 -13.58
CA ASP A 16 -8.95 8.66 -14.77
C ASP A 16 -7.45 8.92 -14.64
N ILE A 17 -6.67 8.28 -15.53
CA ILE A 17 -5.21 8.36 -15.53
C ILE A 17 -4.68 8.69 -16.91
N LEU A 18 -3.56 9.41 -16.96
CA LEU A 18 -2.91 9.80 -18.21
C LEU A 18 -2.32 8.56 -18.91
N PRO A 19 -2.22 8.56 -20.25
CA PRO A 19 -1.65 7.43 -21.00
C PRO A 19 -0.24 7.01 -20.52
N GLU A 20 0.60 7.96 -20.14
CA GLU A 20 1.94 7.67 -19.60
C GLU A 20 1.91 6.93 -18.25
N GLN A 21 0.90 7.20 -17.42
CA GLN A 21 0.70 6.48 -16.17
C GLN A 21 0.24 5.05 -16.44
N VAL A 22 -0.61 4.84 -17.46
CA VAL A 22 -1.01 3.49 -17.92
C VAL A 22 0.20 2.70 -18.40
N LYS A 23 1.12 3.34 -19.15
CA LYS A 23 2.36 2.71 -19.61
C LYS A 23 3.21 2.24 -18.42
N ARG A 24 3.40 3.11 -17.41
CA ARG A 24 4.11 2.74 -16.17
C ARG A 24 3.44 1.59 -15.43
N PHE A 25 2.10 1.57 -15.35
CA PHE A 25 1.34 0.46 -14.75
C PHE A 25 1.63 -0.87 -15.45
N ASN A 26 1.52 -0.88 -16.79
CA ASN A 26 1.74 -2.10 -17.57
C ASN A 26 3.19 -2.59 -17.46
N GLN A 27 4.17 -1.68 -17.37
CA GLN A 27 5.57 -2.02 -17.14
C GLN A 27 5.77 -2.71 -15.79
N LEU A 28 5.19 -2.17 -14.71
CA LEU A 28 5.29 -2.79 -13.38
C LEU A 28 4.59 -4.15 -13.32
N ILE A 29 3.42 -4.29 -13.95
CA ILE A 29 2.73 -5.57 -14.06
C ILE A 29 3.62 -6.60 -14.76
N SER A 30 4.20 -6.24 -15.90
CA SER A 30 5.07 -7.14 -16.66
C SER A 30 6.35 -7.49 -15.90
N PHE A 31 6.99 -6.52 -15.27
CA PHE A 31 8.27 -6.72 -14.59
C PHE A 31 8.13 -7.55 -13.31
N CYS A 32 7.03 -7.39 -12.59
CA CYS A 32 6.73 -8.14 -11.38
C CYS A 32 5.91 -9.42 -11.65
N GLU A 33 5.68 -9.78 -12.91
CA GLU A 33 4.92 -10.98 -13.32
C GLU A 33 3.50 -11.04 -12.72
N LEU A 34 2.84 -9.89 -12.61
CA LEU A 34 1.49 -9.78 -12.06
C LEU A 34 0.45 -10.13 -13.12
N ARG A 35 -0.65 -10.76 -12.72
CA ARG A 35 -1.68 -11.24 -13.65
C ARG A 35 -2.70 -10.14 -13.97
N THR A 36 -3.00 -9.30 -12.99
CA THR A 36 -4.05 -8.28 -13.12
C THR A 36 -3.62 -6.92 -12.56
N ARG A 37 -4.33 -5.86 -12.98
CA ARG A 37 -4.18 -4.52 -12.36
C ARG A 37 -4.60 -4.52 -10.89
N LYS A 38 -5.51 -5.41 -10.50
CA LYS A 38 -5.90 -5.61 -9.10
C LYS A 38 -4.70 -6.12 -8.29
N ASP A 39 -3.93 -7.06 -8.82
CA ASP A 39 -2.75 -7.57 -8.14
C ASP A 39 -1.73 -6.45 -7.87
N LEU A 40 -1.48 -5.59 -8.86
CA LEU A 40 -0.61 -4.42 -8.68
C LEU A 40 -1.15 -3.49 -7.58
N PHE A 41 -2.46 -3.23 -7.60
CA PHE A 41 -3.11 -2.40 -6.59
C PHE A 41 -3.01 -3.00 -5.19
N ASP A 42 -3.32 -4.28 -5.02
CA ASP A 42 -3.26 -4.99 -3.73
C ASP A 42 -1.83 -4.98 -3.16
N ASN A 43 -0.83 -5.24 -4.00
CA ASN A 43 0.59 -5.18 -3.59
C ASN A 43 0.99 -3.75 -3.18
N ALA A 44 0.61 -2.75 -3.97
CA ALA A 44 0.90 -1.35 -3.66
C ALA A 44 0.22 -0.91 -2.36
N MET A 45 -1.03 -1.31 -2.13
CA MET A 45 -1.77 -1.05 -0.90
C MET A 45 -1.11 -1.71 0.30
N THR A 46 -0.75 -2.99 0.20
CA THR A 46 -0.08 -3.72 1.29
C THR A 46 1.24 -3.05 1.69
N LEU A 47 2.06 -2.66 0.71
CA LEU A 47 3.31 -1.94 0.96
C LEU A 47 3.05 -0.58 1.61
N PHE A 48 2.06 0.16 1.12
CA PHE A 48 1.74 1.48 1.61
C PHE A 48 1.15 1.46 3.03
N GLU A 49 0.30 0.49 3.36
CA GLU A 49 -0.23 0.27 4.70
C GLU A 49 0.90 -0.02 5.70
N TRP A 50 1.80 -0.94 5.35
CA TRP A 50 2.99 -1.21 6.16
C TRP A 50 3.85 0.05 6.35
N ALA A 51 4.08 0.81 5.27
CA ALA A 51 4.86 2.04 5.31
C ALA A 51 4.24 3.08 6.25
N VAL A 52 2.91 3.23 6.21
CA VAL A 52 2.16 4.11 7.10
C VAL A 52 2.32 3.66 8.56
N GLU A 53 2.22 2.36 8.85
CA GLU A 53 2.40 1.85 10.21
C GLU A 53 3.81 2.09 10.76
N GLU A 54 4.87 1.95 9.95
CA GLU A 54 6.22 2.24 10.40
C GLU A 54 6.40 3.72 10.75
N VAL A 55 5.87 4.64 9.94
CA VAL A 55 5.96 6.08 10.26
C VAL A 55 5.06 6.50 11.43
N ARG A 56 3.92 5.82 11.63
CA ARG A 56 3.09 6.00 12.85
C ARG A 56 3.84 5.62 14.12
N LYS A 57 4.70 4.60 14.05
CA LYS A 57 5.60 4.19 15.14
C LYS A 57 6.82 5.12 15.31
N GLY A 58 6.89 6.21 14.54
CA GLY A 58 7.99 7.18 14.59
C GLY A 58 9.25 6.77 13.82
N LYS A 59 9.19 5.72 13.00
CA LYS A 59 10.31 5.27 12.17
C LYS A 59 10.30 5.97 10.80
N CYS A 60 11.39 5.81 10.06
CA CYS A 60 11.46 6.19 8.64
C CYS A 60 11.78 4.96 7.78
N ILE A 61 11.45 5.03 6.50
CA ILE A 61 11.72 3.96 5.54
C ILE A 61 12.89 4.43 4.69
N ALA A 62 13.92 3.59 4.59
CA ALA A 62 15.12 3.92 3.85
C ALA A 62 15.62 2.72 3.05
N SER A 63 16.20 3.01 1.89
CA SER A 63 17.11 2.11 1.20
C SER A 63 18.50 2.29 1.81
N TYR A 64 19.15 1.19 2.16
CA TYR A 64 20.51 1.19 2.67
C TYR A 64 21.42 0.42 1.72
N ASP A 65 22.41 1.13 1.17
CA ASP A 65 23.49 0.57 0.37
C ASP A 65 24.70 0.34 1.28
N ARG A 66 25.03 -0.93 1.50
CA ARG A 66 26.13 -1.33 2.39
C ARG A 66 27.51 -1.09 1.77
N GLU A 67 27.64 -1.20 0.46
CA GLU A 67 28.94 -1.03 -0.20
C GLU A 67 29.35 0.44 -0.22
N ALA A 68 28.38 1.32 -0.45
CA ALA A 68 28.58 2.76 -0.47
C ALA A 68 28.37 3.44 0.91
N ASP A 69 27.97 2.69 1.93
CA ASP A 69 27.52 3.19 3.26
C ASP A 69 26.52 4.35 3.12
N ARG A 70 25.56 4.22 2.19
CA ARG A 70 24.63 5.29 1.83
C ARG A 70 23.21 4.93 2.23
N VAL A 71 22.59 5.84 2.97
CA VAL A 71 21.17 5.75 3.34
C VAL A 71 20.37 6.76 2.53
N GLU A 72 19.36 6.29 1.81
CA GLU A 72 18.40 7.15 1.11
C GLU A 72 16.99 6.93 1.69
N ILE A 73 16.43 7.99 2.27
CA ILE A 73 15.13 7.95 2.93
C ILE A 73 14.02 8.19 1.90
N VAL A 74 13.00 7.33 1.91
CA VAL A 74 11.80 7.48 1.09
C VAL A 74 11.03 8.72 1.56
N LYS A 75 10.89 9.71 0.67
CA LYS A 75 10.15 10.95 0.94
C LYS A 75 8.82 10.96 0.20
N LEU A 76 7.74 10.82 0.94
CA LEU A 76 6.37 10.94 0.44
C LEU A 76 5.58 11.89 1.34
N GLN A 77 4.93 12.90 0.75
CA GLN A 77 4.08 13.84 1.51
C GLN A 77 2.99 13.12 2.32
N ALA A 78 2.48 12.00 1.83
CA ALA A 78 1.47 11.21 2.54
C ALA A 78 2.02 10.60 3.84
N LEU A 79 3.28 10.12 3.84
CA LEU A 79 3.92 9.54 5.03
C LEU A 79 4.28 10.63 6.05
N GLU A 80 4.72 11.80 5.59
CA GLU A 80 4.96 12.96 6.47
C GLU A 80 3.68 13.38 7.20
N LYS A 81 2.56 13.47 6.46
CA LYS A 81 1.24 13.77 7.04
C LYS A 81 0.78 12.68 8.00
N ALA A 82 1.01 11.40 7.69
CA ALA A 82 0.67 10.30 8.58
C ALA A 82 1.46 10.35 9.89
N ALA A 83 2.76 10.60 9.83
CA ALA A 83 3.62 10.76 11.00
C ALA A 83 3.19 11.97 11.86
N TRP A 84 2.85 13.10 11.22
CA TRP A 84 2.32 14.28 11.92
C TRP A 84 1.00 13.98 12.63
N ARG A 85 0.08 13.27 11.97
CA ARG A 85 -1.21 12.87 12.56
C ARG A 85 -1.02 11.93 13.75
N ALA A 86 -0.10 10.97 13.66
CA ALA A 86 0.19 10.05 14.76
C ALA A 86 0.68 10.76 16.03
N LYS A 87 1.39 11.89 15.87
CA LYS A 87 1.89 12.71 17.00
C LYS A 87 0.83 13.64 17.60
N ASN A 88 -0.12 14.11 16.79
CA ASN A 88 -1.02 15.22 17.14
C ASN A 88 -2.49 14.83 17.28
N LEU A 89 -2.89 13.63 16.84
CA LEU A 89 -4.26 13.12 16.94
C LEU A 89 -4.27 11.85 17.78
N THR A 90 -4.89 11.94 18.96
CA THR A 90 -5.31 10.78 19.75
C THR A 90 -6.40 10.05 18.93
N GLU A 91 -6.01 8.91 18.35
CA GLU A 91 -6.88 7.93 17.66
C GLU A 91 -7.42 8.29 16.26
N ILE A 92 -6.62 8.05 15.22
CA ILE A 92 -7.15 7.54 13.95
C ILE A 92 -6.78 6.05 13.89
N LYS A 93 -7.76 5.17 14.13
CA LYS A 93 -7.62 3.74 13.85
C LYS A 93 -7.73 3.57 12.33
N LEU A 94 -6.62 3.28 11.66
CA LEU A 94 -6.69 2.70 10.32
C LEU A 94 -7.44 1.37 10.46
N VAL A 95 -8.39 1.12 9.58
CA VAL A 95 -9.23 -0.09 9.64
C VAL A 95 -8.31 -1.30 9.51
N ASP A 96 -8.34 -2.16 10.52
CA ASP A 96 -7.54 -3.39 10.56
C ASP A 96 -8.19 -4.43 9.65
N THR A 97 -7.85 -4.41 8.37
CA THR A 97 -8.36 -5.36 7.36
C THR A 97 -7.79 -6.77 7.54
N SER A 98 -6.90 -7.00 8.51
CA SER A 98 -6.35 -8.33 8.84
C SER A 98 -7.35 -9.30 9.49
N THR A 99 -8.52 -8.81 9.91
CA THR A 99 -9.56 -9.65 10.55
C THR A 99 -10.57 -10.26 9.59
N ALA A 100 -10.48 -10.02 8.27
CA ALA A 100 -11.39 -10.65 7.29
C ALA A 100 -11.01 -12.08 6.89
N SER A 101 -10.11 -12.75 7.62
CA SER A 101 -9.70 -14.13 7.34
C SER A 101 -9.54 -14.94 8.62
N LYS A 102 -10.61 -15.00 9.43
CA LYS A 102 -10.88 -16.06 10.41
C LYS A 102 -12.37 -16.06 10.72
N SER A 103 -13.12 -16.92 10.03
CA SER A 103 -14.16 -17.79 10.58
C SER A 103 -14.82 -18.58 9.46
#